data_AF-A0A415FMI6-F1
#
_entry.id   AF-A0A415FMI6-F1
#
_cell.length_a   1.000
_cell.length_b   1.000
_cell.length_c   1.000
_cell.angle_alpha   90.00
_cell.angle_beta   90.00
_cell.angle_gamma   90.00
#
_symmetry.space_group_name_H-M   'P 1'
#
loop_
_entity.id
_entity.type
_entity.pdbx_description
1 polymer ?
#
loop_
_entity_poly.entity_id
_entity_poly.type
_entity_poly.pdbx_seq_one_letter_code
_entity_poly.pdbx_strand_id
1 'polypeptide(L)'
;MARRSARPLRRAADGRILGHVIPQEGEWLWRLADETEWHAPRPVEGNVARFIDQGGREAAILSLLEAIETRYPMADPEDPVDVLDESLTGTDPYAAPAAGPAR
;
A
#
# COMPACT_ATOMS: atom_id res chain seq x y z
N MET A 1 -29.74 11.11 -1.63
CA MET A 1 -28.39 11.50 -2.09
C MET A 1 -27.39 10.42 -1.68
N ALA A 2 -26.95 9.59 -2.63
CA ALA A 2 -25.96 8.55 -2.35
C ALA A 2 -24.58 9.19 -2.20
N ARG A 3 -23.91 8.96 -1.06
CA ARG A 3 -22.53 9.40 -0.83
C ARG A 3 -21.62 8.62 -1.79
N ARG A 4 -21.28 9.21 -2.95
CA ARG A 4 -20.28 8.67 -3.87
C ARG A 4 -18.96 8.57 -3.10
N SER A 5 -18.60 7.34 -2.75
CA SER A 5 -17.54 7.06 -1.80
C SER A 5 -16.18 7.13 -2.50
N ALA A 6 -15.27 7.94 -1.97
CA ALA A 6 -13.87 7.94 -2.37
C ALA A 6 -13.28 6.53 -2.18
N ARG A 7 -12.58 6.00 -3.19
CA ARG A 7 -11.92 4.69 -3.06
C ARG A 7 -10.43 4.93 -2.74
N PRO A 8 -9.95 4.59 -1.54
CA PRO A 8 -8.53 4.68 -1.21
C PRO A 8 -7.75 3.57 -1.91
N LEU A 9 -6.55 3.89 -2.40
CA LEU A 9 -5.57 2.88 -2.83
C LEU A 9 -4.60 2.60 -1.68
N ARG A 10 -4.35 1.31 -1.42
CA ARG A 10 -3.49 0.84 -0.33
C ARG A 10 -2.23 0.17 -0.87
N ARG A 11 -1.13 0.30 -0.14
CA ARG A 11 0.08 -0.51 -0.36
C ARG A 11 -0.11 -1.91 0.23
N ALA A 12 0.42 -2.92 -0.48
CA ALA A 12 0.12 -4.33 -0.21
C ALA A 12 0.73 -4.86 1.12
N ALA A 13 1.79 -4.25 1.64
CA ALA A 13 2.54 -4.78 2.78
C ALA A 13 2.19 -4.14 4.14
N ASP A 14 1.87 -2.84 4.16
CA ASP A 14 1.67 -2.06 5.39
C ASP A 14 0.20 -1.61 5.57
N GLY A 15 -0.67 -1.88 4.59
CA GLY A 15 -2.08 -1.46 4.61
C GLY A 15 -2.27 0.05 4.56
N ARG A 16 -1.19 0.83 4.37
CA ARG A 16 -1.20 2.29 4.33
C ARG A 16 -1.92 2.76 3.08
N ILE A 17 -2.77 3.78 3.23
CA ILE A 17 -3.39 4.46 2.10
C ILE A 17 -2.34 5.38 1.46
N LEU A 18 -2.07 5.19 0.18
CA LEU A 18 -1.08 5.96 -0.58
C LEU A 18 -1.70 7.06 -1.44
N GLY A 19 -3.01 6.99 -1.67
CA GLY A 19 -3.71 8.03 -2.40
C GLY A 19 -5.20 7.78 -2.45
N HIS A 20 -5.88 8.80 -2.97
CA HIS A 20 -7.34 8.83 -3.04
C HIS A 20 -7.77 9.19 -4.45
N VAL A 21 -8.90 8.62 -4.86
CA VAL A 21 -9.58 8.94 -6.12
C VAL A 21 -11.01 9.35 -5.81
N ILE A 22 -11.45 10.49 -6.35
CA ILE A 22 -12.79 11.03 -6.15
C ILE A 22 -13.43 11.48 -7.47
N PRO A 23 -14.76 11.37 -7.58
CA PRO A 23 -15.48 12.08 -8.63
C PRO A 23 -15.75 13.53 -8.21
N GLN A 24 -15.37 14.51 -9.03
CA GLN A 24 -15.65 15.94 -8.85
C GLN A 24 -16.17 16.54 -10.16
N GLU A 25 -17.34 17.20 -10.13
CA GLU A 25 -17.93 17.92 -11.27
C GLU A 25 -18.09 17.13 -12.60
N GLY A 26 -18.09 15.80 -12.53
CA GLY A 26 -18.19 14.94 -13.71
C GLY A 26 -16.84 14.37 -14.17
N GLU A 27 -15.75 14.80 -13.56
CA GLU A 27 -14.40 14.30 -13.77
C GLU A 27 -13.94 13.44 -12.58
N TRP A 28 -12.93 12.62 -12.82
CA TRP A 28 -12.29 11.84 -11.76
C TRP A 28 -10.93 12.44 -11.44
N LEU A 29 -10.73 12.79 -10.18
CA LEU A 29 -9.47 13.35 -9.70
C LEU A 29 -8.77 12.37 -8.77
N TRP A 30 -7.45 12.49 -8.71
CA TRP A 30 -6.61 11.72 -7.83
C TRP A 30 -5.67 12.61 -7.02
N ARG A 31 -5.17 12.11 -5.90
CA ARG A 31 -4.08 12.74 -5.13
C ARG A 31 -3.31 11.69 -4.34
N LEU A 32 -2.03 11.93 -4.07
CA LEU A 32 -1.31 11.15 -3.05
C LEU A 32 -1.81 11.48 -1.64
N ALA A 33 -1.60 10.55 -0.70
CA ALA A 33 -2.03 10.74 0.68
C ALA A 33 -1.23 11.84 1.40
N ASP A 34 0.00 12.11 0.97
CA ASP A 34 0.86 13.18 1.43
C ASP A 34 0.66 14.51 0.70
N GLU A 35 -0.21 14.56 -0.32
CA GLU A 35 -0.50 15.75 -1.10
C GLU A 35 -1.85 16.38 -0.73
N THR A 36 -1.91 17.71 -0.83
CA THR A 36 -3.13 18.48 -0.60
C THR A 36 -3.91 18.76 -1.87
N GLU A 37 -3.22 18.85 -3.01
CA GLU A 37 -3.81 19.19 -4.31
C GLU A 37 -4.45 17.97 -4.96
N TRP A 38 -5.49 18.22 -5.76
CA TRP A 38 -6.14 17.20 -6.58
C TRP A 38 -5.69 17.35 -8.02
N HIS A 39 -5.34 16.24 -8.65
CA HIS A 39 -4.85 16.19 -10.03
C HIS A 39 -5.87 15.52 -10.94
N ALA A 40 -5.98 16.05 -12.16
CA ALA A 40 -6.70 15.40 -13.25
C ALA A 40 -5.94 14.13 -13.72
N PRO A 41 -6.63 13.16 -14.33
CA PRO A 41 -6.00 12.00 -14.92
C PRO A 41 -5.06 12.43 -16.04
N ARG A 42 -3.89 11.79 -16.11
CA ARG A 42 -3.06 11.87 -17.31
C ARG A 42 -3.69 11.02 -18.40
N PRO A 43 -3.60 11.44 -19.68
CA PRO A 43 -4.04 10.62 -20.79
C PRO A 43 -3.33 9.26 -20.77
N VAL A 44 -4.11 8.19 -20.83
CA VAL A 44 -3.56 6.84 -20.91
C VAL A 44 -3.09 6.62 -22.33
N GLU A 45 -1.82 6.25 -22.49
CA GLU A 45 -1.22 6.03 -23.80
C GLU A 45 -1.27 4.56 -24.25
N GLY A 46 -1.04 4.32 -25.54
CA GLY A 46 -0.91 2.99 -26.13
C GLY A 46 -2.23 2.27 -26.43
N ASN A 47 -2.14 0.97 -26.73
CA ASN A 47 -3.28 0.18 -27.23
C ASN A 47 -4.44 0.03 -26.25
N VAL A 48 -4.20 0.28 -24.95
CA VAL A 48 -5.21 0.21 -23.90
C VAL A 48 -6.06 1.48 -23.82
N ALA A 49 -5.55 2.62 -24.32
CA ALA A 49 -6.21 3.92 -24.28
C ALA A 49 -7.64 3.89 -24.84
N ARG A 50 -7.87 3.11 -25.91
CA ARG A 50 -9.18 2.94 -26.56
C ARG A 50 -10.24 2.24 -25.70
N PHE A 51 -9.83 1.60 -24.61
CA PHE A 51 -10.72 0.89 -23.68
C PHE A 51 -10.91 1.62 -22.36
N ILE A 52 -10.24 2.75 -22.17
CA ILE A 52 -10.25 3.53 -20.93
C ILE A 52 -10.96 4.85 -21.20
N ASP A 53 -11.90 5.19 -20.32
CA ASP A 53 -12.43 6.55 -20.24
C ASP A 53 -11.32 7.48 -19.71
N GLN A 54 -10.86 8.39 -20.58
CA GLN A 54 -9.70 9.25 -20.32
C GLN A 54 -9.96 10.27 -19.20
N GLY A 55 -11.22 10.68 -19.00
CA GLY A 55 -11.65 11.47 -17.85
C GLY A 55 -12.20 10.62 -16.70
N GLY A 56 -12.15 9.31 -16.88
CA GLY A 56 -12.81 8.33 -16.04
C GLY A 56 -12.01 7.92 -14.82
N ARG A 57 -12.64 7.05 -14.02
CA ARG A 57 -12.07 6.53 -12.78
C ARG A 57 -10.78 5.75 -13.04
N GLU A 58 -10.75 5.00 -14.13
CA GLU A 58 -9.64 4.13 -14.50
C GLU A 58 -8.39 4.94 -14.86
N ALA A 59 -8.54 6.03 -15.64
CA ALA A 59 -7.43 6.92 -15.94
C ALA A 59 -6.89 7.59 -14.65
N ALA A 60 -7.76 8.01 -13.74
CA ALA A 60 -7.36 8.59 -12.45
C ALA A 60 -6.58 7.57 -11.59
N ILE A 61 -7.01 6.31 -11.58
CA ILE A 61 -6.30 5.23 -10.86
C ILE A 61 -4.94 4.97 -11.46
N LEU A 62 -4.84 4.86 -12.80
CA LEU A 62 -3.56 4.61 -13.47
C LEU A 62 -2.56 5.75 -13.23
N SER A 63 -3.02 6.99 -13.31
CA SER A 63 -2.22 8.18 -13.01
C SER A 63 -1.72 8.17 -11.56
N LEU A 64 -2.59 7.82 -10.62
CA LEU A 64 -2.22 7.70 -9.21
C LEU A 64 -1.21 6.58 -8.97
N LEU A 65 -1.34 5.44 -9.64
CA LEU A 65 -0.39 4.33 -9.51
C LEU A 65 1.00 4.73 -10.03
N GLU A 66 1.07 5.40 -11.18
CA GLU A 66 2.33 5.93 -11.73
C GLU A 66 3.00 6.93 -10.77
N ALA A 67 2.21 7.83 -10.17
CA ALA A 67 2.70 8.78 -9.18
C ALA A 67 3.22 8.07 -7.91
N ILE A 68 2.53 7.03 -7.45
CA ILE A 68 2.98 6.19 -6.33
C ILE A 68 4.31 5.52 -6.65
N GLU A 69 4.43 4.88 -7.83
CA GLU A 69 5.67 4.20 -8.25
C GLU A 69 6.85 5.17 -8.35
N THR A 70 6.60 6.39 -8.80
CA THR A 70 7.61 7.45 -8.89
C THR A 70 8.05 7.95 -7.51
N ARG A 71 7.10 8.14 -6.59
CA ARG A 71 7.33 8.77 -5.28
C ARG A 71 7.82 7.79 -4.22
N TYR A 72 7.29 6.58 -4.26
CA TYR A 72 7.62 5.45 -3.41
C TYR A 72 8.16 4.34 -4.30
N PRO A 73 9.36 4.51 -4.90
CA PRO A 73 10.02 3.41 -5.57
C PRO A 73 10.08 2.26 -4.57
N MET A 74 9.71 1.05 -4.99
CA MET A 74 9.93 -0.12 -4.16
C MET A 74 11.41 -0.09 -3.76
N ALA A 75 11.67 0.15 -2.46
CA ALA A 75 13.00 0.00 -1.93
C ALA A 75 13.50 -1.38 -2.37
N ASP A 76 14.72 -1.41 -2.90
CA ASP A 76 15.39 -2.65 -3.25
C ASP A 76 15.19 -3.63 -2.08
N PRO A 77 14.81 -4.90 -2.31
CA PRO A 77 14.66 -5.90 -1.24
C PRO A 77 15.93 -6.13 -0.40
N GLU A 78 17.02 -5.43 -0.67
CA GLU A 78 18.28 -5.39 0.07
C GLU A 78 18.25 -4.40 1.25
N ASP A 79 17.10 -4.19 1.90
CA ASP A 79 17.06 -3.60 3.24
C ASP A 79 17.48 -4.70 4.21
N PRO A 80 18.69 -4.65 4.81
CA PRO A 80 19.08 -5.66 5.78
C PRO A 80 18.14 -5.50 6.96
N VAL A 81 17.21 -6.44 7.10
CA VAL A 81 16.55 -6.66 8.39
C VAL A 81 17.68 -6.77 9.41
N ASP A 82 17.73 -5.83 10.36
CA ASP A 82 18.56 -5.96 11.56
C ASP A 82 18.14 -7.27 12.23
N VAL A 83 18.82 -8.37 11.89
CA VAL A 83 18.62 -9.66 12.52
C VAL A 83 19.18 -9.52 13.92
N LEU A 84 18.27 -9.17 14.83
CA LEU A 84 18.21 -9.54 16.24
C LEU A 84 19.58 -9.72 16.90
N ASP A 85 19.95 -8.75 17.74
CA ASP A 85 20.86 -8.97 18.86
C ASP A 85 20.37 -10.17 19.68
N GLU A 86 20.91 -11.35 19.42
CA GLU A 86 20.59 -12.61 20.12
C GLU A 86 21.28 -12.66 21.49
N SER A 87 21.41 -11.50 22.15
CA SER A 87 21.87 -11.34 23.52
C SER A 87 20.68 -11.30 24.48
N LEU A 88 19.77 -12.29 24.40
CA LEU A 88 18.81 -12.58 25.47
C LEU A 88 18.99 -14.02 25.92
N THR A 89 19.97 -14.17 26.81
CA THR A 89 20.02 -15.21 27.83
C THR A 89 18.66 -15.42 28.48
N GLY A 90 18.21 -16.66 28.62
CA GLY A 90 17.30 -17.00 29.71
C GLY A 90 16.31 -18.13 29.42
N THR A 91 16.67 -19.31 29.94
CA THR A 91 15.73 -20.33 30.47
C THR A 91 14.81 -21.02 29.46
N ASP A 92 15.18 -22.27 29.15
CA ASP A 92 14.28 -23.30 28.63
C ASP A 92 13.08 -23.49 29.58
N PRO A 93 11.84 -23.18 29.18
CA PRO A 93 10.65 -23.38 30.01
C PRO A 93 10.14 -24.84 30.04
N TYR A 94 10.89 -25.80 29.47
CA TYR A 94 10.53 -27.21 29.33
C TYR A 94 11.59 -28.19 29.88
N ALA A 95 12.44 -27.77 30.81
CA ALA A 95 13.19 -28.72 31.64
C ALA A 95 12.24 -29.34 32.69
N ALA A 96 11.59 -30.45 32.34
CA ALA A 96 10.76 -31.22 33.26
C ALA A 96 11.57 -31.74 34.46
N PRO A 97 11.06 -31.70 35.71
CA PRO A 97 11.70 -32.40 36.81
C PRO A 97 11.55 -33.91 36.61
N ALA A 98 12.67 -34.63 36.64
CA ALA A 98 12.69 -36.08 36.71
C ALA A 98 12.00 -36.52 38.01
N ALA A 99 10.75 -36.95 37.91
CA ALA A 99 10.05 -37.64 38.98
C ALA A 99 10.73 -39.00 39.20
N GLY A 100 11.55 -39.11 40.24
CA GLY A 100 12.07 -40.40 40.69
C GLY A 100 10.94 -41.24 41.29
N PRO A 101 10.88 -42.56 41.02
CA PRO A 101 10.05 -43.43 41.83
C PRO A 101 10.79 -43.78 43.13
N ALA A 102 10.14 -43.49 44.25
CA ALA A 102 10.45 -44.08 45.54
C ALA A 102 10.02 -45.56 45.53
N ARG A 103 10.97 -46.47 45.72
CA ARG A 103 10.78 -47.70 46.49
C ARG A 103 12.12 -48.24 46.99
#